data_AF-H8X9G4-F1
#
_entry.id   AF-H8X9G4-F1
#
_cell.length_a   1.000
_cell.length_b   1.000
_cell.length_c   1.000
_cell.angle_alpha   90.00
_cell.angle_beta   90.00
_cell.angle_gamma   90.00
#
_symmetry.space_group_name_H-M   'P 1'
#
loop_
_entity.id
_entity.type
_entity.pdbx_description
1 polymer ?
#
loop_
_entity_poly.entity_id
_entity_poly.type
_entity_poly.pdbx_seq_one_letter_code
_entity_poly.pdbx_strand_id
1 'polypeptide(L)'
;MKFSNSFVLAFAACALAVPAPAVNLGYKDHAVVPVAKREEDCQEPVFHGHHKHKRAVVYEYAYVTVTVDAKGNPVTTTATTSTESTGDAQQTDNTSSDISSTTTIVQNDSLTSNEPSTLSLPSGTITPSTSSAEASSTGGSSSSSNGINGDLSAFQDPSQEFPDGVYSCDYFPSGQGVIALDHLGFGGWSGIYNSDTSTGGSCKEGSYCSYACQSGMSKTQWPDNQPSNGVSVGGLLCKNGKLYKTNSRSNYLCEWGADKARVVSNIDKSVAICRTDYPGTENMVIPTVVDAGSTSVITVVDQDTYYKWKGGATSAQFYVNNAGVSYQDGCLWGSSGSGVGNWAPLNFGTGYASGIAYLSLIPNPNNYDSLNFNVKIVAADDSSNVSGQCVYENGKYNGNGKDGCTVGVTKGKGNYVLYN
;
A
#
# COMPACT_ATOMS: atom_id res chain seq x y z
N MET A 1 -11.54 44.11 12.26
CA MET A 1 -11.51 42.63 12.17
C MET A 1 -11.63 42.27 10.70
N LYS A 2 -10.64 41.57 10.13
CA LYS A 2 -10.67 41.11 8.71
C LYS A 2 -10.78 39.59 8.72
N PHE A 3 -11.84 39.04 8.15
CA PHE A 3 -11.92 37.62 7.84
C PHE A 3 -11.32 37.40 6.45
N SER A 4 -10.34 36.50 6.35
CA SER A 4 -9.76 36.06 5.09
C SER A 4 -10.39 34.73 4.70
N ASN A 5 -11.17 34.71 3.63
CA ASN A 5 -11.69 33.45 3.07
C ASN A 5 -10.57 32.76 2.29
N SER A 6 -9.90 31.79 2.91
CA SER A 6 -9.00 30.89 2.21
C SER A 6 -9.80 29.86 1.42
N PHE A 7 -9.85 30.01 0.09
CA PHE A 7 -10.31 28.95 -0.81
C PHE A 7 -9.29 27.81 -0.81
N VAL A 8 -9.73 26.58 -0.53
CA VAL A 8 -8.91 25.37 -0.65
C VAL A 8 -9.38 24.60 -1.88
N LEU A 9 -8.56 24.62 -2.93
CA LEU A 9 -8.73 23.78 -4.12
C LEU A 9 -8.04 22.44 -3.86
N ALA A 10 -8.82 21.36 -3.77
CA ALA A 10 -8.29 20.01 -3.69
C ALA A 10 -7.87 19.53 -5.10
N PHE A 11 -6.57 19.54 -5.37
CA PHE A 11 -6.01 18.98 -6.61
C PHE A 11 -5.69 17.50 -6.45
N ALA A 12 -6.30 16.65 -7.27
CA ALA A 12 -5.82 15.29 -7.46
C ALA A 12 -4.54 15.33 -8.31
N ALA A 13 -3.40 15.01 -7.71
CA ALA A 13 -2.11 15.05 -8.39
C ALA A 13 -1.95 13.87 -9.36
N CYS A 14 -2.16 14.11 -10.66
CA CYS A 14 -1.84 13.15 -11.72
C CYS A 14 -0.45 13.44 -12.29
N ALA A 15 0.40 12.41 -12.41
CA ALA A 15 1.80 12.57 -12.80
C ALA A 15 1.95 12.67 -14.33
N LEU A 16 2.43 13.82 -14.82
CA LEU A 16 2.69 14.06 -16.24
C LEU A 16 4.09 13.57 -16.65
N ALA A 17 4.22 13.01 -17.86
CA ALA A 17 5.50 12.68 -18.49
C ALA A 17 5.43 12.82 -20.02
N VAL A 18 6.48 13.39 -20.61
CA VAL A 18 6.57 13.81 -22.03
C VAL A 18 7.08 12.67 -22.93
N PRO A 19 6.60 12.51 -24.19
CA PRO A 19 6.96 11.39 -25.06
C PRO A 19 8.25 11.59 -25.89
N ALA A 20 8.79 10.47 -26.36
CA ALA A 20 9.79 10.36 -27.45
C ALA A 20 9.40 9.16 -28.36
N PRO A 21 9.80 9.12 -29.64
CA PRO A 21 9.01 8.47 -30.70
C PRO A 21 9.17 6.95 -30.81
N ALA A 22 8.14 6.32 -31.39
CA ALA A 22 8.05 4.88 -31.57
C ALA A 22 8.92 4.34 -32.73
N VAL A 23 9.45 3.13 -32.56
CA VAL A 23 10.06 2.31 -33.63
C VAL A 23 9.14 1.14 -33.92
N ASN A 24 8.82 0.92 -35.20
CA ASN A 24 7.82 -0.03 -35.67
C ASN A 24 8.50 -1.32 -36.17
N LEU A 25 8.15 -2.50 -35.63
CA LEU A 25 8.59 -3.80 -36.13
C LEU A 25 7.50 -4.88 -36.06
N GLY A 26 6.92 -5.17 -37.23
CA GLY A 26 7.01 -6.50 -37.85
C GLY A 26 6.31 -7.69 -37.18
N TYR A 27 5.05 -7.91 -37.54
CA TYR A 27 4.27 -9.13 -37.28
C TYR A 27 4.82 -10.36 -38.04
N LYS A 28 4.74 -11.57 -37.45
CA LYS A 28 4.72 -12.86 -38.19
C LYS A 28 4.25 -14.04 -37.32
N ASP A 29 3.31 -14.82 -37.87
CA ASP A 29 2.80 -16.07 -37.29
C ASP A 29 3.75 -17.27 -37.45
N HIS A 30 3.73 -18.23 -36.51
CA HIS A 30 3.07 -19.54 -36.72
C HIS A 30 3.25 -20.53 -35.55
N ALA A 31 2.27 -21.41 -35.40
CA ALA A 31 2.05 -22.39 -34.34
C ALA A 31 3.15 -23.46 -34.12
N VAL A 32 3.16 -24.08 -32.92
CA VAL A 32 2.82 -25.51 -32.67
C VAL A 32 3.04 -25.86 -31.18
N VAL A 33 2.14 -26.64 -30.59
CA VAL A 33 2.25 -27.20 -29.22
C VAL A 33 2.76 -28.64 -29.28
N PRO A 34 3.64 -29.03 -28.34
CA PRO A 34 3.62 -30.39 -27.82
C PRO A 34 3.59 -30.45 -26.27
N VAL A 35 2.94 -31.49 -25.75
CA VAL A 35 2.84 -31.82 -24.32
C VAL A 35 3.97 -32.79 -23.93
N ALA A 36 4.68 -32.53 -22.83
CA ALA A 36 5.57 -33.52 -22.20
C ALA A 36 5.62 -33.40 -20.66
N LYS A 37 5.95 -34.52 -20.02
CA LYS A 37 5.70 -34.89 -18.61
C LYS A 37 6.58 -34.19 -17.56
N ARG A 38 6.12 -34.31 -16.31
CA ARG A 38 6.79 -34.00 -15.03
C ARG A 38 7.97 -34.94 -14.74
N GLU A 39 9.08 -34.37 -14.26
CA GLU A 39 10.04 -35.02 -13.34
C GLU A 39 10.40 -34.03 -12.21
N GLU A 40 10.99 -34.53 -11.12
CA GLU A 40 11.24 -33.80 -9.87
C GLU A 40 12.73 -33.43 -9.69
N ASP A 41 12.96 -32.43 -8.83
CA ASP A 41 14.21 -32.05 -8.15
C ASP A 41 15.35 -31.36 -8.94
N CYS A 42 15.47 -30.05 -8.72
CA CYS A 42 16.68 -29.41 -8.19
C CYS A 42 16.41 -27.94 -7.83
N GLN A 43 17.09 -27.41 -6.80
CA GLN A 43 17.05 -25.99 -6.44
C GLN A 43 17.83 -25.13 -7.45
N GLU A 44 17.13 -24.31 -8.21
CA GLU A 44 17.70 -23.23 -9.03
C GLU A 44 17.18 -21.88 -8.52
N PRO A 45 18.04 -20.87 -8.24
CA PRO A 45 17.59 -19.55 -7.85
C PRO A 45 16.96 -18.85 -9.05
N VAL A 46 15.62 -18.80 -9.11
CA VAL A 46 14.88 -18.11 -10.16
C VAL A 46 15.15 -16.60 -10.07
N PHE A 47 16.15 -16.14 -10.81
CA PHE A 47 16.46 -14.74 -10.99
C PHE A 47 15.27 -14.05 -11.68
N HIS A 48 14.45 -13.34 -10.91
CA HIS A 48 13.37 -12.51 -11.45
C HIS A 48 13.97 -11.33 -12.22
N GLY A 49 14.09 -11.53 -13.55
CA GLY A 49 14.63 -10.55 -14.48
C GLY A 49 13.93 -9.19 -14.37
N HIS A 50 14.74 -8.14 -14.35
CA HIS A 50 14.35 -6.76 -14.06
C HIS A 50 13.08 -6.29 -14.80
N HIS A 51 12.01 -6.03 -14.04
CA HIS A 51 10.87 -5.25 -14.53
C HIS A 51 11.25 -3.76 -14.65
N LYS A 52 11.81 -3.37 -15.81
CA LYS A 52 11.96 -1.95 -16.16
C LYS A 52 10.58 -1.30 -16.25
N HIS A 53 10.28 -0.42 -15.30
CA HIS A 53 9.15 0.51 -15.25
C HIS A 53 7.77 -0.07 -15.63
N LYS A 54 7.08 -0.64 -14.64
CA LYS A 54 5.64 -0.92 -14.70
C LYS A 54 4.86 0.39 -14.88
N ARG A 55 4.49 0.73 -16.11
CA ARG A 55 3.59 1.86 -16.43
C ARG A 55 2.25 1.32 -16.93
N ALA A 56 1.17 1.65 -16.24
CA ALA A 56 -0.18 1.38 -16.71
C ALA A 56 -0.57 2.32 -17.88
N VAL A 57 -1.60 1.94 -18.62
CA VAL A 57 -2.10 2.68 -19.80
C VAL A 57 -2.69 4.03 -19.38
N VAL A 58 -2.41 5.08 -20.16
CA VAL A 58 -2.98 6.41 -19.96
C VAL A 58 -4.36 6.50 -20.61
N TYR A 59 -5.34 6.97 -19.84
CA TYR A 59 -6.68 7.32 -20.31
C TYR A 59 -6.94 8.80 -20.03
N GLU A 60 -7.50 9.52 -21.00
CA GLU A 60 -8.05 10.86 -20.76
C GLU A 60 -9.42 10.72 -20.09
N TYR A 61 -9.48 11.03 -18.79
CA TYR A 61 -10.74 11.16 -18.06
C TYR A 61 -11.16 12.63 -18.00
N ALA A 62 -12.30 12.96 -18.59
CA ALA A 62 -12.92 14.28 -18.49
C ALA A 62 -13.79 14.35 -17.23
N TYR A 63 -13.26 14.93 -16.15
CA TYR A 63 -14.01 15.12 -14.90
C TYR A 63 -14.96 16.31 -14.99
N VAL A 64 -16.26 16.08 -14.80
CA VAL A 64 -17.28 17.14 -14.71
C VAL A 64 -17.59 17.42 -13.25
N THR A 65 -17.01 18.49 -12.70
CA THR A 65 -17.28 18.93 -11.32
C THR A 65 -18.63 19.63 -11.23
N VAL A 66 -19.65 18.94 -10.72
CA VAL A 66 -20.96 19.55 -10.39
C VAL A 66 -20.89 20.09 -8.96
N THR A 67 -20.91 21.42 -8.81
CA THR A 67 -21.04 22.05 -7.49
C THR A 67 -22.49 21.90 -7.03
N VAL A 68 -22.71 21.47 -5.78
CA VAL A 68 -24.07 21.38 -5.19
C VAL A 68 -24.19 22.27 -3.95
N ASP A 69 -25.41 22.71 -3.65
CA ASP A 69 -25.72 23.40 -2.40
C ASP A 69 -25.74 22.43 -1.19
N ALA A 70 -25.91 22.97 0.02
CA ALA A 70 -26.01 22.18 1.26
C ALA A 70 -27.26 21.27 1.34
N LYS A 71 -28.08 21.20 0.28
CA LYS A 71 -29.26 20.34 0.14
C LYS A 71 -29.13 19.37 -1.06
N GLY A 72 -27.99 19.38 -1.76
CA GLY A 72 -27.70 18.49 -2.90
C GLY A 72 -28.18 19.01 -4.27
N ASN A 73 -28.65 20.26 -4.38
CA ASN A 73 -29.10 20.82 -5.66
C ASN A 73 -27.90 21.35 -6.47
N PRO A 74 -27.78 21.06 -7.78
CA PRO A 74 -26.69 21.56 -8.62
C PRO A 74 -26.75 23.08 -8.78
N VAL A 75 -25.60 23.73 -8.58
CA VAL A 75 -25.39 25.18 -8.74
C VAL A 75 -24.75 25.41 -10.10
N THR A 76 -25.47 26.08 -11.01
CA THR A 76 -24.99 26.36 -12.36
C THR A 76 -23.84 27.36 -12.34
N THR A 77 -22.62 26.89 -12.59
CA THR A 77 -21.43 27.74 -12.80
C THR A 77 -20.98 27.61 -14.26
N THR A 78 -20.83 28.73 -14.96
CA THR A 78 -20.43 28.75 -16.37
C THR A 78 -19.06 28.11 -16.57
N ALA A 79 -18.95 27.16 -17.51
CA ALA A 79 -17.68 26.51 -17.83
C ALA A 79 -16.68 27.50 -18.42
N THR A 80 -15.47 27.55 -17.84
CA THR A 80 -14.32 28.26 -18.40
C THR A 80 -13.30 27.23 -18.87
N THR A 81 -13.13 27.10 -20.18
CA THR A 81 -12.09 26.26 -20.79
C THR A 81 -10.75 26.98 -20.71
N SER A 82 -9.83 26.48 -19.88
CA SER A 82 -8.46 26.99 -19.79
C SER A 82 -7.50 26.09 -20.56
N THR A 83 -7.14 26.48 -21.79
CA THR A 83 -5.97 25.94 -22.50
C THR A 83 -4.72 26.71 -22.10
N GLU A 84 -3.77 26.06 -21.42
CA GLU A 84 -2.41 26.58 -21.25
C GLU A 84 -1.51 26.13 -22.40
N SER A 85 -0.77 27.11 -22.95
CA SER A 85 0.23 26.91 -23.99
C SER A 85 1.62 27.03 -23.36
N THR A 86 2.41 25.95 -23.34
CA THR A 86 3.80 26.00 -22.90
C THR A 86 4.67 26.57 -24.01
N GLY A 87 5.14 27.80 -23.83
CA GLY A 87 6.12 28.44 -24.70
C GLY A 87 7.51 27.82 -24.56
N ASP A 88 8.18 27.64 -25.69
CA ASP A 88 9.56 27.17 -25.79
C ASP A 88 10.55 28.24 -25.29
N ALA A 89 11.62 27.85 -24.60
CA ALA A 89 12.62 28.76 -24.06
C ALA A 89 14.04 28.19 -24.21
N GLN A 90 14.80 28.86 -25.07
CA GLN A 90 16.06 28.40 -25.64
C GLN A 90 17.27 28.54 -24.69
N GLN A 91 18.20 27.61 -24.85
CA GLN A 91 19.54 27.55 -24.26
C GLN A 91 20.39 28.81 -24.53
N THR A 92 21.05 29.34 -23.50
CA THR A 92 22.23 30.21 -23.63
C THR A 92 23.29 29.89 -22.57
N ASP A 93 24.52 29.68 -23.03
CA ASP A 93 25.71 29.57 -22.18
C ASP A 93 26.07 30.93 -21.54
N ASN A 94 26.72 30.88 -20.36
CA ASN A 94 27.85 31.78 -20.12
C ASN A 94 28.80 31.30 -19.01
N THR A 95 30.08 31.47 -19.29
CA THR A 95 31.26 31.10 -18.49
C THR A 95 31.58 32.18 -17.44
N SER A 96 32.17 31.82 -16.27
CA SER A 96 33.39 32.48 -15.71
C SER A 96 33.66 32.14 -14.22
N SER A 97 34.77 31.42 -14.01
CA SER A 97 35.86 31.66 -13.02
C SER A 97 35.63 31.79 -11.50
N ASP A 98 36.29 30.87 -10.78
CA ASP A 98 37.20 31.04 -9.62
C ASP A 98 36.93 32.09 -8.52
N ILE A 99 36.83 31.62 -7.26
CA ILE A 99 37.73 32.09 -6.19
C ILE A 99 38.10 30.93 -5.24
N SER A 100 39.37 30.88 -4.83
CA SER A 100 39.97 29.90 -3.91
C SER A 100 39.74 30.24 -2.43
N SER A 101 39.81 29.23 -1.54
CA SER A 101 40.12 29.39 -0.11
C SER A 101 40.70 28.09 0.47
N THR A 102 42.02 28.05 0.61
CA THR A 102 42.78 26.95 1.24
C THR A 102 42.96 27.20 2.73
N THR A 103 42.83 26.17 3.57
CA THR A 103 43.58 26.08 4.83
C THR A 103 43.85 24.63 5.25
N THR A 104 45.13 24.25 5.25
CA THR A 104 45.72 23.22 6.13
C THR A 104 45.77 23.77 7.58
N ILE A 105 46.16 23.09 8.67
CA ILE A 105 47.11 21.99 9.00
C ILE A 105 46.42 21.22 10.19
N VAL A 106 46.62 19.94 10.55
CA VAL A 106 47.83 19.17 10.96
C VAL A 106 47.59 17.65 10.91
N GLN A 107 48.67 16.85 10.94
CA GLN A 107 48.70 15.46 11.41
C GLN A 107 49.13 15.40 12.89
N ASN A 108 48.76 14.33 13.64
CA ASN A 108 49.76 13.42 14.22
C ASN A 108 49.18 12.09 14.74
N ASP A 109 49.69 10.98 14.19
CA ASP A 109 50.11 9.71 14.78
C ASP A 109 49.36 8.83 15.83
N SER A 110 49.63 7.53 15.65
CA SER A 110 49.86 6.46 16.65
C SER A 110 48.72 5.52 17.12
N LEU A 111 48.59 4.42 16.37
CA LEU A 111 48.83 3.01 16.79
C LEU A 111 48.46 2.54 18.21
N THR A 112 47.59 1.52 18.30
CA THR A 112 47.78 0.15 18.89
C THR A 112 46.40 -0.51 19.10
N SER A 113 46.11 -1.65 18.45
CA SER A 113 46.35 -3.02 18.93
C SER A 113 45.79 -3.36 20.31
N ASN A 114 44.72 -4.18 20.35
CA ASN A 114 44.79 -5.56 20.87
C ASN A 114 43.52 -6.36 20.55
N GLU A 115 43.70 -7.62 20.15
CA GLU A 115 42.65 -8.61 19.94
C GLU A 115 42.61 -9.62 21.12
N PRO A 116 41.93 -10.80 21.11
CA PRO A 116 41.00 -11.16 22.16
C PRO A 116 41.50 -12.28 23.08
N SER A 117 40.69 -12.64 24.08
CA SER A 117 40.92 -13.83 24.93
C SER A 117 39.72 -14.77 24.91
N THR A 118 39.96 -15.98 24.42
CA THR A 118 39.07 -17.15 24.47
C THR A 118 39.21 -17.90 25.79
N LEU A 119 38.23 -18.78 26.11
CA LEU A 119 38.23 -19.98 27.00
C LEU A 119 36.83 -20.14 27.61
N SER A 120 36.29 -21.32 27.95
CA SER A 120 36.27 -22.66 27.32
C SER A 120 35.22 -23.52 28.05
N LEU A 121 34.59 -24.50 27.38
CA LEU A 121 33.64 -25.43 28.01
C LEU A 121 34.36 -26.51 28.85
N PRO A 122 33.67 -27.14 29.81
CA PRO A 122 33.87 -28.54 30.16
C PRO A 122 32.74 -29.44 29.59
N SER A 123 33.10 -30.63 29.13
CA SER A 123 32.18 -31.68 28.70
C SER A 123 31.90 -32.68 29.82
N GLY A 124 30.73 -33.31 29.84
CA GLY A 124 30.37 -34.35 30.80
C GLY A 124 29.20 -35.21 30.28
N THR A 125 29.47 -36.51 30.08
CA THR A 125 28.51 -37.49 29.56
C THR A 125 28.33 -38.62 30.57
N ILE A 126 27.10 -38.90 31.01
CA ILE A 126 26.64 -40.24 31.42
C ILE A 126 25.11 -40.37 31.30
N THR A 127 24.66 -41.62 31.24
CA THR A 127 23.40 -42.08 30.62
C THR A 127 22.25 -42.35 31.64
N PRO A 128 21.06 -42.84 31.24
CA PRO A 128 19.79 -42.28 31.71
C PRO A 128 19.23 -42.89 33.00
N SER A 129 18.21 -42.23 33.56
CA SER A 129 17.25 -42.86 34.46
C SER A 129 15.86 -42.25 34.27
N THR A 130 14.87 -43.13 34.09
CA THR A 130 13.45 -42.80 33.92
C THR A 130 12.81 -42.27 35.19
N SER A 131 12.13 -41.14 35.12
CA SER A 131 10.95 -40.83 35.94
C SER A 131 10.13 -39.72 35.29
N SER A 132 8.81 -39.85 35.40
CA SER A 132 7.82 -39.00 34.72
C SER A 132 7.48 -37.75 35.52
N ALA A 133 6.90 -36.76 34.80
CA ALA A 133 6.03 -35.66 35.24
C ALA A 133 6.56 -34.23 35.03
N GLU A 134 5.58 -33.34 34.79
CA GLU A 134 5.64 -31.87 34.72
C GLU A 134 6.40 -31.25 33.54
N ALA A 135 5.62 -30.97 32.48
CA ALA A 135 6.03 -30.18 31.33
C ALA A 135 6.30 -28.71 31.73
N SER A 136 7.57 -28.37 31.97
CA SER A 136 8.01 -26.99 32.08
C SER A 136 7.99 -26.32 30.71
N SER A 137 7.09 -25.35 30.52
CA SER A 137 6.97 -24.60 29.28
C SER A 137 8.17 -23.67 29.06
N THR A 138 9.14 -24.09 28.25
CA THR A 138 10.21 -23.22 27.76
C THR A 138 9.63 -22.16 26.82
N GLY A 139 9.76 -20.89 27.19
CA GLY A 139 9.14 -19.78 26.48
C GLY A 139 9.73 -19.54 25.09
N GLY A 140 8.97 -19.88 24.06
CA GLY A 140 8.94 -19.11 22.83
C GLY A 140 7.73 -18.18 22.89
N SER A 141 7.95 -16.87 23.00
CA SER A 141 6.86 -15.89 22.86
C SER A 141 6.48 -15.75 21.38
N SER A 142 5.79 -16.75 20.85
CA SER A 142 4.99 -16.57 19.64
C SER A 142 3.84 -15.64 20.00
N SER A 143 3.97 -14.35 19.72
CA SER A 143 2.83 -13.43 19.69
C SER A 143 1.77 -14.05 18.79
N SER A 144 0.60 -14.33 19.35
CA SER A 144 -0.50 -14.98 18.63
C SER A 144 -1.11 -13.99 17.65
N SER A 145 -0.48 -13.81 16.48
CA SER A 145 -1.09 -13.13 15.36
C SER A 145 -2.30 -13.96 14.92
N ASN A 146 -3.49 -13.38 14.93
CA ASN A 146 -4.71 -14.04 14.44
C ASN A 146 -4.73 -14.03 12.88
N GLY A 147 -3.60 -14.36 12.27
CA GLY A 147 -3.31 -14.13 10.86
C GLY A 147 -3.56 -12.66 10.48
N ILE A 148 -4.26 -12.48 9.35
CA ILE A 148 -4.61 -11.17 8.78
C ILE A 148 -5.62 -10.35 9.60
N ASN A 149 -6.29 -10.97 10.59
CA ASN A 149 -7.27 -10.27 11.42
C ASN A 149 -6.62 -9.35 12.47
N GLY A 150 -5.33 -9.57 12.77
CA GLY A 150 -4.59 -8.80 13.77
C GLY A 150 -4.95 -9.15 15.22
N ASP A 151 -4.38 -8.41 16.16
CA ASP A 151 -4.53 -8.60 17.62
C ASP A 151 -5.35 -7.50 18.30
N LEU A 152 -5.69 -6.41 17.59
CA LEU A 152 -6.46 -5.30 18.12
C LEU A 152 -7.94 -5.40 17.71
N SER A 153 -8.84 -5.04 18.63
CA SER A 153 -10.25 -4.81 18.30
C SER A 153 -10.40 -3.61 17.36
N ALA A 154 -11.49 -3.54 16.60
CA ALA A 154 -11.74 -2.40 15.71
C ALA A 154 -11.71 -1.06 16.48
N PHE A 155 -10.82 -0.14 16.07
CA PHE A 155 -10.57 1.16 16.72
C PHE A 155 -10.05 1.07 18.17
N GLN A 156 -9.39 -0.04 18.53
CA GLN A 156 -8.55 -0.13 19.72
C GLN A 156 -7.13 0.34 19.37
N ASP A 157 -6.62 1.35 20.05
CA ASP A 157 -5.27 1.85 19.81
C ASP A 157 -4.18 0.83 20.22
N PRO A 158 -3.04 0.79 19.50
CA PRO A 158 -1.82 0.15 19.98
C PRO A 158 -1.39 0.63 21.37
N SER A 159 -0.80 -0.29 22.14
CA SER A 159 -0.42 -0.08 23.54
C SER A 159 1.09 -0.22 23.80
N GLN A 160 1.85 -0.78 22.85
CA GLN A 160 3.29 -0.99 22.96
C GLN A 160 4.02 -0.30 21.80
N GLU A 161 4.93 0.61 22.14
CA GLU A 161 5.77 1.32 21.18
C GLU A 161 6.79 0.37 20.51
N PHE A 162 7.16 0.65 19.27
CA PHE A 162 8.24 -0.07 18.59
C PHE A 162 9.62 0.42 19.07
N PRO A 163 10.47 -0.48 19.59
CA PRO A 163 11.81 -0.15 20.08
C PRO A 163 12.86 -0.19 18.96
N ASP A 164 13.48 0.95 18.70
CA ASP A 164 14.56 1.08 17.73
C ASP A 164 15.82 0.31 18.15
N GLY A 165 16.46 -0.38 17.20
CA GLY A 165 17.75 -1.06 17.40
C GLY A 165 17.69 -2.39 18.16
N VAL A 166 16.51 -2.82 18.63
CA VAL A 166 16.35 -4.06 19.40
C VAL A 166 16.27 -5.28 18.50
N TYR A 167 15.31 -5.29 17.58
CA TYR A 167 15.06 -6.43 16.69
C TYR A 167 16.07 -6.50 15.54
N SER A 168 16.50 -7.71 15.17
CA SER A 168 17.30 -7.96 13.97
C SER A 168 16.47 -7.83 12.70
N CYS A 169 17.12 -7.62 11.54
CA CYS A 169 16.41 -7.37 10.29
C CYS A 169 15.64 -8.60 9.73
N ASP A 170 16.00 -9.80 10.17
CA ASP A 170 15.29 -11.06 9.87
C ASP A 170 14.06 -11.28 10.77
N TYR A 171 13.86 -10.48 11.82
CA TYR A 171 12.70 -10.57 12.70
C TYR A 171 11.51 -9.76 12.15
N PHE A 172 10.35 -10.40 11.99
CA PHE A 172 9.10 -9.72 11.64
C PHE A 172 8.32 -9.29 12.90
N PRO A 173 8.06 -7.99 13.12
CA PRO A 173 7.45 -7.49 14.36
C PRO A 173 5.91 -7.54 14.31
N SER A 174 5.33 -8.74 14.41
CA SER A 174 3.87 -8.94 14.44
C SER A 174 3.22 -8.48 15.76
N GLY A 175 1.94 -8.13 15.68
CA GLY A 175 1.14 -7.60 16.80
C GLY A 175 1.08 -6.08 16.84
N GLN A 176 0.30 -5.54 17.79
CA GLN A 176 -0.06 -4.12 17.86
C GLN A 176 -0.64 -3.59 16.54
N GLY A 177 -1.46 -4.42 15.89
CA GLY A 177 -2.04 -4.17 14.57
C GLY A 177 -1.20 -4.63 13.38
N VAL A 178 0.07 -4.99 13.56
CA VAL A 178 0.94 -5.49 12.47
C VAL A 178 0.63 -6.94 12.15
N ILE A 179 0.37 -7.22 10.87
CA ILE A 179 0.05 -8.56 10.35
C ILE A 179 1.12 -9.05 9.37
N ALA A 180 1.43 -10.35 9.43
CA ALA A 180 2.35 -11.00 8.51
C ALA A 180 1.66 -11.39 7.20
N LEU A 181 2.31 -11.16 6.07
CA LEU A 181 1.87 -11.56 4.73
C LEU A 181 2.80 -12.65 4.16
N ASP A 182 2.89 -13.78 4.86
CA ASP A 182 3.86 -14.84 4.58
C ASP A 182 3.71 -15.46 3.17
N HIS A 183 2.51 -15.41 2.58
CA HIS A 183 2.23 -15.88 1.23
C HIS A 183 2.99 -15.12 0.13
N LEU A 184 3.53 -13.93 0.43
CA LEU A 184 4.35 -13.14 -0.48
C LEU A 184 5.81 -13.63 -0.57
N GLY A 185 6.25 -14.52 0.34
CA GLY A 185 7.62 -15.05 0.35
C GLY A 185 8.68 -14.05 0.86
N PHE A 186 8.29 -12.90 1.41
CA PHE A 186 9.21 -11.89 1.94
C PHE A 186 9.49 -12.01 3.45
N GLY A 187 9.02 -13.06 4.13
CA GLY A 187 9.16 -13.22 5.59
C GLY A 187 8.26 -12.26 6.36
N GLY A 188 6.95 -12.35 6.15
CA GLY A 188 5.93 -11.50 6.77
C GLY A 188 5.79 -10.09 6.20
N TRP A 189 6.85 -9.50 5.65
CA TRP A 189 6.86 -8.14 5.08
C TRP A 189 5.92 -8.02 3.86
N SER A 190 5.21 -6.88 3.72
CA SER A 190 4.37 -6.58 2.54
C SER A 190 5.19 -6.25 1.28
N GLY A 191 6.46 -5.91 1.47
CA GLY A 191 7.43 -5.76 0.39
C GLY A 191 8.75 -5.16 0.88
N ILE A 192 9.83 -5.44 0.15
CA ILE A 192 11.16 -4.90 0.43
C ILE A 192 11.55 -3.89 -0.65
N TYR A 193 12.12 -2.75 -0.25
CA TYR A 193 12.78 -1.79 -1.14
C TYR A 193 14.26 -1.66 -0.73
N ASN A 194 15.15 -2.03 -1.64
CA ASN A 194 16.59 -2.14 -1.37
C ASN A 194 17.33 -0.81 -1.66
N SER A 195 18.54 -0.67 -1.11
CA SER A 195 19.40 0.51 -1.31
C SER A 195 19.85 0.71 -2.77
N ASP A 196 19.85 -0.36 -3.58
CA ASP A 196 20.10 -0.32 -5.03
C ASP A 196 18.83 0.00 -5.87
N THR A 197 17.73 0.37 -5.21
CA THR A 197 16.39 0.64 -5.78
C THR A 197 15.63 -0.58 -6.32
N SER A 198 16.17 -1.79 -6.17
CA SER A 198 15.44 -3.02 -6.46
C SER A 198 14.35 -3.31 -5.40
N THR A 199 13.37 -4.15 -5.74
CA THR A 199 12.33 -4.59 -4.81
C THR A 199 12.28 -6.10 -4.63
N GLY A 200 11.79 -6.53 -3.47
CA GLY A 200 11.71 -7.94 -3.08
C GLY A 200 13.02 -8.49 -2.47
N GLY A 201 13.02 -9.80 -2.22
CA GLY A 201 14.03 -10.49 -1.43
C GLY A 201 13.73 -10.44 0.07
N SER A 202 14.78 -10.54 0.90
CA SER A 202 14.68 -10.45 2.36
C SER A 202 14.99 -9.04 2.87
N CYS A 203 14.47 -8.71 4.06
CA CYS A 203 14.87 -7.52 4.80
C CYS A 203 16.36 -7.64 5.20
N LYS A 204 17.19 -6.72 4.72
CA LYS A 204 18.66 -6.75 4.84
C LYS A 204 19.24 -5.33 4.93
N GLU A 205 20.52 -5.20 5.27
CA GLU A 205 21.19 -3.91 5.51
C GLU A 205 20.90 -2.87 4.41
N GLY A 206 20.46 -1.68 4.84
CA GLY A 206 20.09 -0.57 3.95
C GLY A 206 18.71 -0.69 3.27
N SER A 207 17.95 -1.76 3.52
CA SER A 207 16.61 -1.95 2.95
C SER A 207 15.52 -1.33 3.83
N TYR A 208 14.50 -0.81 3.17
CA TYR A 208 13.21 -0.48 3.77
C TYR A 208 12.28 -1.68 3.67
N CYS A 209 11.83 -2.16 4.82
CA CYS A 209 11.05 -3.38 4.97
C CYS A 209 9.60 -2.99 5.30
N SER A 210 8.77 -2.95 4.26
CA SER A 210 7.37 -2.54 4.33
C SER A 210 6.55 -3.63 5.03
N TYR A 211 5.65 -3.24 5.93
CA TYR A 211 4.78 -4.14 6.68
C TYR A 211 3.30 -3.79 6.44
N ALA A 212 2.45 -4.78 6.67
CA ALA A 212 1.00 -4.62 6.64
C ALA A 212 0.44 -4.38 8.04
N CYS A 213 -0.68 -3.65 8.09
CA CYS A 213 -1.50 -3.51 9.28
C CYS A 213 -2.85 -4.19 9.04
N GLN A 214 -3.50 -4.65 10.11
CA GLN A 214 -4.84 -5.24 10.06
C GLN A 214 -5.86 -4.28 9.42
N SER A 215 -6.96 -4.84 8.92
CA SER A 215 -7.96 -4.05 8.20
C SER A 215 -8.49 -2.88 9.04
N GLY A 216 -8.70 -1.73 8.39
CA GLY A 216 -9.05 -0.46 9.03
C GLY A 216 -7.85 0.37 9.49
N MET A 217 -6.65 -0.20 9.58
CA MET A 217 -5.41 0.51 9.95
C MET A 217 -4.53 0.86 8.73
N SER A 218 -3.55 1.72 8.97
CA SER A 218 -2.45 2.11 8.08
C SER A 218 -1.12 1.93 8.81
N LYS A 219 -0.03 1.70 8.06
CA LYS A 219 1.33 1.82 8.59
C LYS A 219 1.66 3.28 8.93
N THR A 220 2.57 3.54 9.87
CA THR A 220 3.00 4.90 10.24
C THR A 220 4.43 5.24 9.78
N GLN A 221 5.19 4.22 9.40
CA GLN A 221 6.61 4.36 9.09
C GLN A 221 6.86 4.49 7.59
N TRP A 222 7.38 5.64 7.21
CA TRP A 222 8.04 5.96 5.93
C TRP A 222 9.10 7.04 6.17
N PRO A 223 10.19 7.08 5.38
CA PRO A 223 11.18 8.16 5.45
C PRO A 223 10.61 9.47 4.89
N ASP A 224 11.03 10.61 5.44
CA ASP A 224 10.62 11.93 4.92
C ASP A 224 11.25 12.21 3.54
N ASN A 225 12.50 11.78 3.36
CA ASN A 225 13.19 11.83 2.07
C ASN A 225 12.78 10.60 1.23
N GLN A 226 11.77 10.80 0.38
CA GLN A 226 11.34 9.82 -0.62
C GLN A 226 12.29 9.83 -1.84
N PRO A 227 12.48 8.70 -2.55
CA PRO A 227 13.37 8.64 -3.72
C PRO A 227 12.98 9.61 -4.85
N SER A 228 13.99 10.23 -5.47
CA SER A 228 13.81 11.23 -6.54
C SER A 228 13.19 10.66 -7.84
N ASN A 229 13.30 9.34 -8.05
CA ASN A 229 12.66 8.63 -9.16
C ASN A 229 11.10 8.63 -9.05
N GLY A 230 10.55 9.04 -7.90
CA GLY A 230 9.11 9.21 -7.67
C GLY A 230 8.38 8.01 -7.12
N VAL A 231 9.04 6.87 -6.85
CA VAL A 231 8.41 5.77 -6.12
C VAL A 231 8.13 6.19 -4.67
N SER A 232 7.04 5.71 -4.08
CA SER A 232 6.93 5.76 -2.62
C SER A 232 7.83 4.70 -1.98
N VAL A 233 8.23 4.95 -0.73
CA VAL A 233 8.92 3.99 0.13
C VAL A 233 8.34 4.11 1.53
N GLY A 234 8.08 2.96 2.16
CA GLY A 234 7.55 2.84 3.52
C GLY A 234 8.08 1.57 4.19
N GLY A 235 7.87 1.45 5.50
CA GLY A 235 8.39 0.35 6.31
C GLY A 235 9.40 0.77 7.37
N LEU A 236 10.06 -0.22 7.96
CA LEU A 236 11.18 -0.04 8.88
C LEU A 236 12.51 -0.07 8.10
N LEU A 237 13.52 0.67 8.56
CA LEU A 237 14.87 0.63 7.98
C LEU A 237 15.70 -0.43 8.69
N CYS A 238 16.27 -1.37 7.92
CA CYS A 238 17.36 -2.19 8.41
C CYS A 238 18.69 -1.41 8.36
N LYS A 239 19.33 -1.23 9.51
CA LYS A 239 20.59 -0.49 9.68
C LYS A 239 21.43 -1.14 10.77
N ASN A 240 22.73 -1.34 10.54
CA ASN A 240 23.63 -2.06 11.44
C ASN A 240 23.07 -3.44 11.88
N GLY A 241 22.39 -4.15 10.98
CA GLY A 241 21.74 -5.45 11.26
C GLY A 241 20.51 -5.38 12.19
N LYS A 242 19.99 -4.19 12.49
CA LYS A 242 18.83 -3.95 13.36
C LYS A 242 17.75 -3.11 12.68
N LEU A 243 16.50 -3.29 13.12
CA LEU A 243 15.35 -2.52 12.65
C LEU A 243 15.21 -1.17 13.37
N TYR A 244 14.86 -0.14 12.61
CA TYR A 244 14.60 1.22 13.10
C TYR A 244 13.35 1.81 12.45
N LYS A 245 12.59 2.60 13.22
CA LYS A 245 11.60 3.56 12.72
C LYS A 245 12.27 4.52 11.72
N THR A 246 11.51 4.92 10.71
CA THR A 246 11.99 5.78 9.63
C THR A 246 11.59 7.24 9.81
N ASN A 247 10.71 7.52 10.77
CA ASN A 247 10.33 8.86 11.19
C ASN A 247 9.94 8.88 12.68
N SER A 248 9.73 10.07 13.24
CA SER A 248 9.30 10.28 14.62
C SER A 248 7.83 10.73 14.77
N ARG A 249 7.00 10.63 13.71
CA ARG A 249 5.57 11.00 13.77
C ARG A 249 4.76 10.10 14.67
N SER A 250 5.12 8.82 14.75
CA SER A 250 4.49 7.84 15.62
C SER A 250 5.52 6.87 16.18
N ASN A 251 5.31 6.44 17.43
CA ASN A 251 6.06 5.37 18.06
C ASN A 251 5.45 3.99 17.82
N TYR A 252 4.21 3.92 17.33
CA TYR A 252 3.48 2.69 17.01
C TYR A 252 3.56 2.42 15.51
N LEU A 253 3.64 1.16 15.09
CA LEU A 253 3.77 0.81 13.67
C LEU A 253 2.46 0.99 12.88
N CYS A 254 1.32 0.78 13.53
CA CYS A 254 0.00 0.91 12.90
C CYS A 254 -0.82 2.01 13.56
N GLU A 255 -1.68 2.68 12.78
CA GLU A 255 -2.67 3.64 13.26
C GLU A 255 -4.02 3.42 12.57
N TRP A 256 -5.14 3.76 13.22
CA TRP A 256 -6.47 3.63 12.61
C TRP A 256 -6.73 4.73 11.58
N GLY A 257 -7.37 4.36 10.47
CA GLY A 257 -8.01 5.33 9.58
C GLY A 257 -9.25 5.96 10.23
N ALA A 258 -9.79 7.00 9.59
CA ALA A 258 -11.02 7.64 10.05
C ALA A 258 -12.18 6.64 10.06
N ASP A 259 -12.97 6.60 11.15
CA ASP A 259 -14.11 5.69 11.32
C ASP A 259 -15.32 6.13 10.47
N LYS A 260 -15.20 6.00 9.14
CA LYS A 260 -16.10 6.58 8.14
C LYS A 260 -16.62 5.60 7.09
N ALA A 261 -16.07 4.38 7.02
CA ALA A 261 -16.56 3.36 6.09
C ALA A 261 -16.55 1.93 6.64
N ARG A 262 -17.38 1.08 6.05
CA ARG A 262 -17.38 -0.39 6.22
C ARG A 262 -17.56 -1.06 4.87
N VAL A 263 -17.23 -2.35 4.81
CA VAL A 263 -17.69 -3.26 3.75
C VAL A 263 -18.70 -4.22 4.36
N VAL A 264 -19.88 -4.33 3.76
CA VAL A 264 -20.98 -5.21 4.19
C VAL A 264 -21.25 -6.21 3.07
N SER A 265 -21.08 -7.49 3.35
CA SER A 265 -21.34 -8.57 2.41
C SER A 265 -22.75 -9.12 2.62
N ASN A 266 -23.61 -9.01 1.61
CA ASN A 266 -24.90 -9.70 1.54
C ASN A 266 -24.84 -10.93 0.61
N ILE A 267 -23.64 -11.38 0.24
CA ILE A 267 -23.40 -12.55 -0.61
C ILE A 267 -22.92 -13.76 0.21
N ASP A 268 -22.96 -14.94 -0.41
CA ASP A 268 -22.74 -16.25 0.19
C ASP A 268 -21.26 -16.70 0.23
N LYS A 269 -20.35 -15.84 -0.21
CA LYS A 269 -18.90 -16.09 -0.28
C LYS A 269 -18.10 -14.94 0.31
N SER A 270 -16.90 -15.24 0.77
CA SER A 270 -15.92 -14.23 1.18
C SER A 270 -15.37 -13.46 -0.02
N VAL A 271 -14.92 -12.23 0.24
CA VAL A 271 -14.25 -11.36 -0.75
C VAL A 271 -12.96 -10.81 -0.16
N ALA A 272 -11.86 -10.99 -0.91
CA ALA A 272 -10.58 -10.36 -0.62
C ALA A 272 -10.47 -8.99 -1.31
N ILE A 273 -10.34 -7.93 -0.52
CA ILE A 273 -10.24 -6.53 -0.94
C ILE A 273 -8.85 -6.03 -0.56
N CYS A 274 -7.97 -5.92 -1.56
CA CYS A 274 -6.54 -5.81 -1.33
C CYS A 274 -6.06 -4.38 -1.51
N ARG A 275 -5.70 -3.71 -0.39
CA ARG A 275 -5.17 -2.35 -0.39
C ARG A 275 -3.77 -2.31 -0.99
N THR A 276 -3.48 -1.24 -1.75
CA THR A 276 -2.12 -0.89 -2.17
C THR A 276 -1.20 -0.66 -0.96
N ASP A 277 -0.01 -1.26 -0.99
CA ASP A 277 1.10 -1.05 -0.04
C ASP A 277 1.67 0.37 -0.19
N TYR A 278 0.96 1.36 0.37
CA TYR A 278 1.20 2.78 0.15
C TYR A 278 1.21 3.60 1.46
N PRO A 279 2.32 4.31 1.78
CA PRO A 279 3.63 4.22 1.12
C PRO A 279 4.25 2.82 1.28
N GLY A 280 5.08 2.40 0.33
CA GLY A 280 5.64 1.05 0.31
C GLY A 280 6.04 0.62 -1.09
N THR A 281 5.90 -0.66 -1.39
CA THR A 281 6.24 -1.24 -2.71
C THR A 281 5.13 -1.08 -3.76
N GLU A 282 4.02 -0.43 -3.41
CA GLU A 282 2.86 -0.14 -4.28
C GLU A 282 2.16 -1.39 -4.85
N ASN A 283 2.43 -2.57 -4.27
CA ASN A 283 1.72 -3.80 -4.58
C ASN A 283 0.39 -3.88 -3.81
N MET A 284 -0.64 -4.49 -4.41
CA MET A 284 -2.02 -4.60 -3.92
C MET A 284 -2.15 -5.80 -2.98
N VAL A 285 -1.45 -5.76 -1.84
CA VAL A 285 -1.19 -6.95 -1.02
C VAL A 285 -1.75 -6.89 0.40
N ILE A 286 -2.18 -5.72 0.89
CA ILE A 286 -2.65 -5.59 2.28
C ILE A 286 -4.14 -5.99 2.35
N PRO A 287 -4.50 -7.09 3.02
CA PRO A 287 -5.83 -7.68 2.90
C PRO A 287 -6.87 -7.00 3.81
N THR A 288 -8.01 -6.64 3.23
CA THR A 288 -9.29 -6.55 3.92
C THR A 288 -10.14 -7.72 3.45
N VAL A 289 -10.43 -8.67 4.32
CA VAL A 289 -11.37 -9.75 4.02
C VAL A 289 -12.73 -9.41 4.62
N VAL A 290 -13.79 -9.67 3.86
CA VAL A 290 -15.16 -9.70 4.37
C VAL A 290 -15.74 -11.08 4.07
N ASP A 291 -16.20 -11.76 5.11
CA ASP A 291 -16.82 -13.08 5.00
C ASP A 291 -18.26 -13.01 4.46
N ALA A 292 -18.81 -14.17 4.10
CA ALA A 292 -20.21 -14.29 3.69
C ALA A 292 -21.14 -13.72 4.77
N GLY A 293 -22.16 -12.95 4.35
CA GLY A 293 -23.14 -12.33 5.26
C GLY A 293 -22.58 -11.37 6.33
N SER A 294 -21.30 -10.99 6.24
CA SER A 294 -20.56 -10.35 7.34
C SER A 294 -20.18 -8.90 7.04
N THR A 295 -19.71 -8.18 8.06
CA THR A 295 -19.22 -6.80 7.93
C THR A 295 -17.75 -6.71 8.32
N SER A 296 -16.96 -6.02 7.50
CA SER A 296 -15.54 -5.73 7.77
C SER A 296 -15.30 -4.22 7.89
N VAL A 297 -14.31 -3.85 8.67
CA VAL A 297 -13.74 -2.50 8.65
C VAL A 297 -12.97 -2.29 7.35
N ILE A 298 -12.74 -1.03 6.96
CA ILE A 298 -11.88 -0.68 5.82
C ILE A 298 -11.19 0.64 6.13
N THR A 299 -9.91 0.76 5.77
CA THR A 299 -9.12 1.94 6.15
C THR A 299 -9.53 3.14 5.34
N VAL A 300 -10.04 4.20 5.98
CA VAL A 300 -10.23 5.51 5.35
C VAL A 300 -9.07 6.42 5.75
N VAL A 301 -8.18 6.73 4.80
CA VAL A 301 -7.00 7.57 5.07
C VAL A 301 -7.41 9.03 5.31
N ASP A 302 -6.98 9.61 6.42
CA ASP A 302 -7.06 11.05 6.66
C ASP A 302 -5.98 11.77 5.83
N GLN A 303 -6.42 12.60 4.90
CA GLN A 303 -5.57 13.26 3.91
C GLN A 303 -4.78 14.43 4.50
N ASP A 304 -5.23 14.99 5.62
CA ASP A 304 -4.61 16.13 6.26
C ASP A 304 -3.38 15.69 7.07
N THR A 305 -3.43 14.50 7.68
CA THR A 305 -2.43 13.98 8.63
C THR A 305 -1.53 12.86 8.10
N TYR A 306 -2.00 12.03 7.14
CA TYR A 306 -1.25 10.87 6.63
C TYR A 306 -0.17 11.23 5.59
N TYR A 307 0.48 10.21 5.02
CA TYR A 307 1.48 10.32 3.95
C TYR A 307 1.05 11.25 2.80
N LYS A 308 1.97 12.11 2.35
CA LYS A 308 1.79 13.02 1.22
C LYS A 308 2.84 12.75 0.16
N TRP A 309 2.42 12.46 -1.08
CA TRP A 309 3.33 12.16 -2.18
C TRP A 309 3.60 13.43 -2.98
N LYS A 310 4.87 13.86 -3.01
CA LYS A 310 5.31 15.12 -3.65
C LYS A 310 4.47 16.34 -3.21
N GLY A 311 4.06 16.37 -1.94
CA GLY A 311 3.20 17.41 -1.35
C GLY A 311 1.69 17.21 -1.58
N GLY A 312 1.28 16.31 -2.48
CA GLY A 312 -0.12 15.97 -2.72
C GLY A 312 -0.71 15.09 -1.62
N ALA A 313 -1.98 15.33 -1.29
CA ALA A 313 -2.79 14.45 -0.46
C ALA A 313 -2.91 13.05 -1.08
N THR A 314 -3.04 12.02 -0.22
CA THR A 314 -3.16 10.62 -0.67
C THR A 314 -4.45 9.99 -0.16
N SER A 315 -4.88 8.90 -0.79
CA SER A 315 -6.04 8.11 -0.38
C SER A 315 -5.66 6.63 -0.38
N ALA A 316 -6.41 5.80 0.34
CA ALA A 316 -6.28 4.36 0.18
C ALA A 316 -7.05 3.91 -1.06
N GLN A 317 -6.38 3.12 -1.90
CA GLN A 317 -6.99 2.39 -3.02
C GLN A 317 -6.93 0.89 -2.71
N PHE A 318 -7.99 0.18 -3.08
CA PHE A 318 -8.15 -1.25 -2.87
C PHE A 318 -8.59 -1.92 -4.16
N TYR A 319 -8.12 -3.14 -4.38
CA TYR A 319 -8.43 -3.98 -5.53
C TYR A 319 -9.37 -5.09 -5.08
N VAL A 320 -10.57 -5.11 -5.64
CA VAL A 320 -11.68 -5.97 -5.21
C VAL A 320 -11.70 -7.20 -6.09
N ASN A 321 -11.31 -8.35 -5.52
CA ASN A 321 -11.30 -9.61 -6.25
C ASN A 321 -12.72 -10.18 -6.39
N ASN A 322 -12.88 -11.14 -7.30
CA ASN A 322 -14.11 -11.93 -7.41
C ASN A 322 -14.43 -12.68 -6.11
N ALA A 323 -15.72 -12.86 -5.81
CA ALA A 323 -16.18 -13.57 -4.63
C ALA A 323 -15.77 -15.05 -4.68
N GLY A 324 -15.19 -15.53 -3.57
CA GLY A 324 -14.56 -16.85 -3.46
C GLY A 324 -13.06 -16.89 -3.75
N VAL A 325 -12.44 -15.78 -4.18
CA VAL A 325 -10.96 -15.68 -4.25
C VAL A 325 -10.40 -15.46 -2.84
N SER A 326 -9.41 -16.27 -2.44
CA SER A 326 -8.76 -16.15 -1.12
C SER A 326 -7.91 -14.88 -1.03
N TYR A 327 -7.53 -14.45 0.18
CA TYR A 327 -6.60 -13.31 0.28
C TYR A 327 -5.19 -13.67 -0.19
N GLN A 328 -4.79 -14.94 -0.08
CA GLN A 328 -3.49 -15.42 -0.55
C GLN A 328 -3.39 -15.37 -2.08
N ASP A 329 -4.46 -15.73 -2.78
CA ASP A 329 -4.54 -15.71 -4.25
C ASP A 329 -4.90 -14.32 -4.80
N GLY A 330 -5.65 -13.53 -4.04
CA GLY A 330 -6.16 -12.21 -4.45
C GLY A 330 -5.23 -11.04 -4.12
N CYS A 331 -4.54 -11.08 -2.98
CA CYS A 331 -3.71 -9.99 -2.47
C CYS A 331 -2.22 -10.25 -2.76
N LEU A 332 -1.91 -10.27 -4.06
CA LEU A 332 -0.58 -10.46 -4.64
C LEU A 332 -0.37 -9.54 -5.85
N TRP A 333 0.83 -9.57 -6.46
CA TRP A 333 1.04 -8.95 -7.78
C TRP A 333 0.68 -9.92 -8.90
N GLY A 334 -0.37 -9.62 -9.67
CA GLY A 334 -0.95 -10.52 -10.66
C GLY A 334 -0.36 -10.40 -12.08
N SER A 335 -0.63 -11.42 -12.90
CA SER A 335 -0.28 -11.46 -14.33
C SER A 335 -1.48 -11.06 -15.22
N SER A 336 -1.20 -10.68 -16.47
CA SER A 336 -2.26 -10.29 -17.43
C SER A 336 -3.30 -11.39 -17.60
N GLY A 337 -4.58 -11.02 -17.51
CA GLY A 337 -5.71 -11.96 -17.58
C GLY A 337 -5.95 -12.82 -16.34
N SER A 338 -5.21 -12.62 -15.24
CA SER A 338 -5.38 -13.42 -14.00
C SER A 338 -6.64 -13.08 -13.19
N GLY A 339 -7.22 -11.88 -13.38
CA GLY A 339 -8.39 -11.42 -12.63
C GLY A 339 -8.14 -11.11 -11.14
N VAL A 340 -6.87 -11.09 -10.69
CA VAL A 340 -6.48 -10.89 -9.29
C VAL A 340 -5.38 -9.83 -9.13
N GLY A 341 -5.19 -9.34 -7.91
CA GLY A 341 -4.18 -8.31 -7.61
C GLY A 341 -4.42 -7.04 -8.42
N ASN A 342 -3.42 -6.56 -9.16
CA ASN A 342 -3.56 -5.40 -10.05
C ASN A 342 -4.48 -5.64 -11.25
N TRP A 343 -4.94 -6.87 -11.46
CA TRP A 343 -5.93 -7.26 -12.47
C TRP A 343 -7.31 -7.57 -11.86
N ALA A 344 -7.55 -7.22 -10.59
CA ALA A 344 -8.88 -7.35 -10.00
C ALA A 344 -9.92 -6.50 -10.76
N PRO A 345 -11.17 -6.95 -10.97
CA PRO A 345 -12.16 -6.26 -11.83
C PRO A 345 -12.57 -4.84 -11.41
N LEU A 346 -12.48 -4.50 -10.12
CA LEU A 346 -12.99 -3.26 -9.57
C LEU A 346 -12.03 -2.70 -8.52
N ASN A 347 -11.88 -1.39 -8.46
CA ASN A 347 -11.15 -0.71 -7.39
C ASN A 347 -12.10 0.07 -6.48
N PHE A 348 -11.82 0.07 -5.17
CA PHE A 348 -12.39 1.02 -4.21
C PHE A 348 -11.40 2.15 -3.93
N GLY A 349 -11.90 3.37 -3.77
CA GLY A 349 -11.12 4.51 -3.29
C GLY A 349 -11.69 5.07 -1.99
N THR A 350 -10.85 5.34 -0.99
CA THR A 350 -11.30 5.93 0.28
C THR A 350 -10.34 6.99 0.79
N GLY A 351 -10.85 8.18 1.08
CA GLY A 351 -10.10 9.25 1.76
C GLY A 351 -11.01 10.09 2.65
N TYR A 352 -10.44 10.80 3.61
CA TYR A 352 -11.13 11.72 4.51
C TYR A 352 -10.41 13.05 4.55
N ALA A 353 -11.11 14.14 4.26
CA ALA A 353 -10.55 15.49 4.26
C ALA A 353 -11.64 16.50 4.66
N SER A 354 -11.27 17.51 5.45
CA SER A 354 -12.18 18.64 5.77
C SER A 354 -13.58 18.22 6.27
N GLY A 355 -13.66 17.13 7.05
CA GLY A 355 -14.90 16.63 7.63
C GLY A 355 -15.70 15.62 6.78
N ILE A 356 -15.34 15.43 5.51
CA ILE A 356 -16.06 14.57 4.55
C ILE A 356 -15.20 13.35 4.21
N ALA A 357 -15.81 12.15 4.19
CA ALA A 357 -15.16 10.98 3.59
C ALA A 357 -15.60 10.80 2.14
N TYR A 358 -14.65 10.60 1.24
CA TYR A 358 -14.89 10.33 -0.17
C TYR A 358 -14.72 8.83 -0.40
N LEU A 359 -15.79 8.17 -0.85
CA LEU A 359 -15.83 6.74 -1.13
C LEU A 359 -16.17 6.51 -2.61
N SER A 360 -15.41 5.67 -3.30
CA SER A 360 -15.44 5.54 -4.75
C SER A 360 -15.50 4.10 -5.24
N LEU A 361 -16.18 3.88 -6.36
CA LEU A 361 -16.08 2.68 -7.20
C LEU A 361 -15.37 3.09 -8.50
N ILE A 362 -14.22 2.50 -8.78
CA ILE A 362 -13.27 2.97 -9.80
C ILE A 362 -12.97 1.82 -10.79
N PRO A 363 -13.10 2.04 -12.12
CA PRO A 363 -12.64 1.08 -13.13
C PRO A 363 -11.16 0.80 -12.98
N ASN A 364 -10.77 -0.48 -12.97
CA ASN A 364 -9.36 -0.84 -13.03
C ASN A 364 -8.88 -0.70 -14.49
N PRO A 365 -7.92 0.19 -14.83
CA PRO A 365 -7.43 0.35 -16.19
C PRO A 365 -6.73 -0.92 -16.74
N ASN A 366 -6.36 -1.87 -15.88
CA ASN A 366 -5.78 -3.15 -16.30
C ASN A 366 -6.85 -4.21 -16.63
N ASN A 367 -8.06 -4.13 -16.06
CA ASN A 367 -9.09 -5.16 -16.26
C ASN A 367 -10.50 -4.56 -16.40
N TYR A 368 -11.15 -4.88 -17.52
CA TYR A 368 -12.52 -4.49 -17.85
C TYR A 368 -13.55 -5.65 -17.75
N ASP A 369 -13.09 -6.85 -17.39
CA ASP A 369 -14.00 -7.93 -17.01
C ASP A 369 -14.83 -7.52 -15.78
N SER A 370 -16.00 -8.11 -15.62
CA SER A 370 -16.91 -7.76 -14.52
C SER A 370 -16.62 -8.56 -13.26
N LEU A 371 -16.92 -7.99 -12.08
CA LEU A 371 -17.07 -8.80 -10.87
C LEU A 371 -18.23 -9.80 -11.06
N ASN A 372 -18.13 -10.93 -10.35
CA ASN A 372 -19.21 -11.90 -10.20
C ASN A 372 -20.25 -11.50 -9.13
N PHE A 373 -20.26 -10.24 -8.68
CA PHE A 373 -21.25 -9.63 -7.79
C PHE A 373 -21.34 -8.11 -8.03
N ASN A 374 -22.36 -7.47 -7.47
CA ASN A 374 -22.67 -6.05 -7.58
C ASN A 374 -22.25 -5.28 -6.30
N VAL A 375 -21.96 -3.99 -6.42
CA VAL A 375 -21.53 -3.14 -5.30
C VAL A 375 -22.27 -1.81 -5.31
N LYS A 376 -22.72 -1.33 -4.15
CA LYS A 376 -23.25 0.04 -4.00
C LYS A 376 -22.74 0.71 -2.74
N ILE A 377 -22.61 2.03 -2.78
CA ILE A 377 -22.26 2.83 -1.59
C ILE A 377 -23.53 3.48 -1.05
N VAL A 378 -23.85 3.22 0.22
CA VAL A 378 -25.04 3.74 0.92
C VAL A 378 -24.68 4.30 2.29
N ALA A 379 -25.57 5.09 2.90
CA ALA A 379 -25.46 5.46 4.30
C ALA A 379 -25.52 4.21 5.20
N ALA A 380 -24.71 4.17 6.25
CA ALA A 380 -24.63 3.00 7.12
C ALA A 380 -25.87 2.81 8.01
N ASP A 381 -26.54 3.90 8.37
CA ASP A 381 -27.70 3.98 9.24
C ASP A 381 -28.43 5.33 9.05
N ASP A 382 -29.60 5.50 9.68
CA ASP A 382 -30.40 6.73 9.65
C ASP A 382 -29.70 7.96 10.28
N SER A 383 -28.60 7.74 11.00
CA SER A 383 -27.80 8.83 11.58
C SER A 383 -26.75 9.37 10.59
N SER A 384 -26.47 8.61 9.54
CA SER A 384 -25.46 8.87 8.51
C SER A 384 -26.03 9.59 7.28
N ASN A 385 -25.19 10.27 6.52
CA ASN A 385 -25.58 10.90 5.25
C ASN A 385 -24.49 10.69 4.20
N VAL A 386 -24.94 10.19 3.04
CA VAL A 386 -24.13 10.00 1.84
C VAL A 386 -24.73 10.87 0.73
N SER A 387 -23.91 11.75 0.19
CA SER A 387 -24.26 12.66 -0.91
C SER A 387 -23.78 12.09 -2.24
N GLY A 388 -24.69 12.04 -3.21
CA GLY A 388 -24.49 11.36 -4.49
C GLY A 388 -24.90 9.88 -4.47
N GLN A 389 -24.84 9.25 -5.65
CA GLN A 389 -25.10 7.83 -5.83
C GLN A 389 -23.89 7.17 -6.50
N CYS A 390 -23.49 6.00 -6.01
CA CYS A 390 -22.45 5.20 -6.62
C CYS A 390 -22.80 3.71 -6.52
N VAL A 391 -23.07 3.13 -7.68
CA VAL A 391 -23.51 1.75 -7.89
C VAL A 391 -22.70 1.14 -9.03
N TYR A 392 -22.29 -0.11 -8.86
CA TYR A 392 -21.68 -0.97 -9.86
C TYR A 392 -22.55 -2.22 -9.99
N GLU A 393 -23.17 -2.41 -11.15
CA GLU A 393 -24.05 -3.55 -11.43
C GLU A 393 -23.68 -4.16 -12.78
N ASN A 394 -23.44 -5.47 -12.82
CA ASN A 394 -23.18 -6.24 -14.05
C ASN A 394 -22.11 -5.59 -14.97
N GLY A 395 -21.00 -5.14 -14.38
CA GLY A 395 -19.91 -4.49 -15.12
C GLY A 395 -20.08 -2.99 -15.43
N LYS A 396 -21.15 -2.35 -14.94
CA LYS A 396 -21.52 -0.98 -15.30
C LYS A 396 -21.66 -0.09 -14.07
N TYR A 397 -21.26 1.17 -14.23
CA TYR A 397 -21.33 2.18 -13.17
C TYR A 397 -22.58 3.04 -13.36
N ASN A 398 -23.33 3.28 -12.27
CA ASN A 398 -24.51 4.14 -12.24
C ASN A 398 -25.47 3.93 -13.43
N GLY A 399 -25.84 2.68 -13.70
CA GLY A 399 -26.73 2.29 -14.81
C GLY A 399 -25.95 1.77 -16.02
N ASN A 400 -25.68 2.64 -17.00
CA ASN A 400 -24.94 2.28 -18.24
C ASN A 400 -23.60 3.02 -18.40
N GLY A 401 -23.11 3.67 -17.33
CA GLY A 401 -21.83 4.36 -17.32
C GLY A 401 -20.63 3.41 -17.36
N LYS A 402 -19.52 3.91 -17.91
CA LYS A 402 -18.20 3.27 -17.87
C LYS A 402 -17.24 3.98 -16.92
N ASP A 403 -17.55 5.22 -16.57
CA ASP A 403 -16.77 6.04 -15.66
C ASP A 403 -17.07 5.67 -14.22
N GLY A 404 -16.04 5.70 -13.38
CA GLY A 404 -16.19 5.47 -11.95
C GLY A 404 -17.08 6.53 -11.27
N CYS A 405 -17.47 6.24 -10.04
CA CYS A 405 -18.29 7.13 -9.23
C CYS A 405 -17.69 7.35 -7.85
N THR A 406 -18.01 8.49 -7.25
CA THR A 406 -17.58 8.89 -5.90
C THR A 406 -18.77 9.51 -5.18
N VAL A 407 -18.92 9.18 -3.89
CA VAL A 407 -19.89 9.82 -2.99
C VAL A 407 -19.19 10.48 -1.82
N GLY A 408 -19.82 11.52 -1.26
CA GLY A 408 -19.35 12.20 -0.06
C GLY A 408 -20.15 11.77 1.16
N VAL A 409 -19.53 11.09 2.13
CA VAL A 409 -20.09 10.84 3.45
C VAL A 409 -19.94 12.13 4.29
N THR A 410 -21.01 12.91 4.39
CA THR A 410 -21.01 14.21 5.09
C THR A 410 -21.30 14.06 6.59
N LYS A 411 -21.91 12.94 6.99
CA LYS A 411 -22.23 12.60 8.38
C LYS A 411 -22.20 11.09 8.58
N GLY A 412 -21.79 10.63 9.76
CA GLY A 412 -21.77 9.20 10.09
C GLY A 412 -20.80 8.41 9.21
N LYS A 413 -21.27 7.30 8.62
CA LYS A 413 -20.47 6.34 7.85
C LYS A 413 -21.15 5.95 6.53
N GLY A 414 -20.34 5.54 5.55
CA GLY A 414 -20.81 4.91 4.31
C GLY A 414 -20.47 3.42 4.27
N ASN A 415 -21.36 2.59 3.75
CA ASN A 415 -21.14 1.16 3.55
C ASN A 415 -20.95 0.84 2.07
N TYR A 416 -19.85 0.18 1.72
CA TYR A 416 -19.76 -0.61 0.50
C TYR A 416 -20.58 -1.89 0.70
N VAL A 417 -21.76 -1.98 0.08
CA VAL A 417 -22.63 -3.15 0.17
C VAL A 417 -22.40 -4.04 -1.05
N LEU A 418 -21.97 -5.28 -0.82
CA LEU A 418 -21.78 -6.31 -1.84
C LEU A 418 -23.05 -7.16 -1.92
N TYR A 419 -23.60 -7.36 -3.13
CA TYR A 419 -24.86 -8.10 -3.34
C TYR A 419 -24.89 -8.80 -4.71
N ASN A 420 -25.83 -9.73 -4.88
CA ASN A 420 -26.12 -10.38 -6.17
C ASN A 420 -27.28 -9.67 -6.87
#